data_AF-A0A1R2C5V9-F1
#
_entry.id   AF-A0A1R2C5V9-F1
#
_cell.length_a   1.000
_cell.length_b   1.000
_cell.length_c   1.000
_cell.angle_alpha   90.00
_cell.angle_beta   90.00
_cell.angle_gamma   90.00
#
_symmetry.space_group_name_H-M   'P 1'
#
loop_
_entity.id
_entity.type
_entity.pdbx_description
1 polymer ?
#
loop_
_entity_poly.entity_id
_entity_poly.type
_entity_poly.pdbx_seq_one_letter_code
_entity_poly.pdbx_strand_id
1 'polypeptide(L)'
;METTKRKLVIHMDVNLTCIMQDVANQYTIEITISKILASQCWGNIIYKDSVPSWKLAHPTVSFLQPAPELTSYDEFIKNLYKNKLPNEEPDETKRQLYNNEQKTMYLKVISEFTQPGKPGYKFKSLFDKMIRLLSLPKPICEEYNLVPEDEKKEEIGVGGDDEDEKELIKRIFASGKMMLIPSFFRLIQELKKNKREFAIIFRTFGEELDKVIDEFNLFCRGNHPLFNGKHGTPRIRFDGKSKSKDMLIDYNNFGYMARVPSESSFVVGTLKRHPVSESIEEAHSGGIEEGVIVVHQDFPSIYVAIQERLYKAASMAISDDYRYWNQNGETGEYGKLLLIDENDYQIQHIFFDDFIDIDNPRIVDVRDVVTGESIPFKRSINKYIFRVDSYRAIVEQDYFYKSVLACEENRSEEIYRIENGITEEKEEQVDVQVSEWEKLQSSPTDEYLARVIMPVLLPALQVLDIERPQNPVSFLAHYVLKHQDRVVLPSRS
;
A
#
# COMPACT_ATOMS: atom_id res chain seq x y z
N MET A 1 -21.16 -27.69 10.13
CA MET A 1 -19.70 -27.89 10.26
C MET A 1 -19.11 -26.51 10.44
N GLU A 2 -18.31 -26.26 11.48
CA GLU A 2 -17.48 -25.05 11.53
C GLU A 2 -16.58 -25.11 10.29
N THR A 3 -16.80 -24.24 9.32
CA THR A 3 -15.89 -24.08 8.20
C THR A 3 -14.58 -23.55 8.77
N THR A 4 -13.57 -24.40 8.81
CA THR A 4 -12.22 -24.03 9.22
C THR A 4 -11.73 -22.90 8.31
N LYS A 5 -11.53 -21.71 8.87
CA LYS A 5 -11.02 -20.56 8.09
C LYS A 5 -9.61 -20.86 7.59
N ARG A 6 -9.34 -20.52 6.33
CA ARG A 6 -8.04 -20.70 5.67
C ARG A 6 -6.93 -19.97 6.44
N LYS A 7 -5.73 -20.57 6.45
CA LYS A 7 -4.50 -19.92 6.92
C LYS A 7 -4.17 -18.78 5.97
N LEU A 8 -3.89 -17.61 6.51
CA LEU A 8 -3.52 -16.44 5.71
C LEU A 8 -2.00 -16.27 5.67
N VAL A 9 -1.44 -16.05 4.50
CA VAL A 9 -0.05 -15.61 4.33
C VAL A 9 -0.08 -14.24 3.64
N ILE A 10 0.14 -13.19 4.42
CA ILE A 10 0.00 -11.82 3.96
C ILE A 10 1.37 -11.29 3.59
N HIS A 11 1.58 -11.01 2.31
CA HIS A 11 2.77 -10.34 1.81
C HIS A 11 2.49 -8.84 1.80
N MET A 12 3.30 -8.07 2.50
CA MET A 12 3.19 -6.62 2.59
C MET A 12 4.38 -6.03 1.86
N ASP A 13 4.13 -5.35 0.75
CA ASP A 13 5.12 -4.40 0.28
C ASP A 13 5.38 -3.33 1.35
N VAL A 14 6.62 -2.86 1.39
CA VAL A 14 7.06 -1.87 2.38
C VAL A 14 6.77 -0.45 1.90
N ASN A 15 7.41 -0.01 0.82
CA ASN A 15 7.44 1.39 0.42
C ASN A 15 6.09 1.86 -0.11
N LEU A 16 5.57 2.99 0.39
CA LEU A 16 4.25 3.55 0.04
C LEU A 16 3.03 2.64 0.30
N THR A 17 3.25 1.39 0.70
CA THR A 17 2.22 0.44 1.11
C THR A 17 2.02 0.46 2.62
N CYS A 18 3.05 0.12 3.41
CA CYS A 18 2.96 0.14 4.87
C CYS A 18 3.98 1.06 5.55
N ILE A 19 4.91 1.65 4.79
CA ILE A 19 5.84 2.69 5.21
C ILE A 19 5.70 3.92 4.31
N MET A 20 5.64 5.10 4.91
CA MET A 20 5.44 6.38 4.20
C MET A 20 6.70 7.25 4.10
N GLN A 21 7.83 6.74 4.56
CA GLN A 21 9.14 7.35 4.33
C GLN A 21 9.86 6.58 3.23
N ASP A 22 10.24 7.26 2.14
CA ASP A 22 10.97 6.64 1.03
C ASP A 22 12.44 7.07 1.15
N VAL A 23 13.24 6.19 1.75
CA VAL A 23 14.67 6.44 2.02
C VAL A 23 15.46 6.44 0.71
N ALA A 24 15.14 5.53 -0.21
CA ALA A 24 15.83 5.40 -1.49
C ALA A 24 15.74 6.69 -2.32
N ASN A 25 14.60 7.38 -2.29
CA ASN A 25 14.41 8.66 -2.98
C ASN A 25 14.62 9.90 -2.10
N GLN A 26 14.97 9.72 -0.82
CA GLN A 26 15.13 10.80 0.17
C GLN A 26 13.82 11.60 0.40
N TYR A 27 12.67 10.94 0.34
CA TYR A 27 11.39 11.58 0.66
C TYR A 27 11.09 11.45 2.14
N THR A 28 10.87 12.59 2.79
CA THR A 28 10.26 12.66 4.10
C THR A 28 8.79 12.24 4.02
N ILE A 29 8.19 11.90 5.18
CA ILE A 29 6.77 11.57 5.27
C ILE A 29 5.89 12.71 4.72
N GLU A 30 6.27 13.96 4.94
CA GLU A 30 5.60 15.15 4.40
C GLU A 30 5.60 15.15 2.87
N ILE A 31 6.75 14.90 2.25
CA ILE A 31 6.87 14.85 0.79
C ILE A 31 6.00 13.71 0.25
N THR A 32 6.05 12.54 0.89
CA THR A 32 5.24 11.38 0.54
C THR A 32 3.74 11.67 0.61
N ILE A 33 3.26 12.26 1.71
CA ILE A 33 1.83 12.61 1.85
C ILE A 33 1.41 13.62 0.80
N SER A 34 2.22 14.66 0.57
CA SER A 34 1.95 15.63 -0.50
C SER A 34 1.86 14.97 -1.87
N LYS A 35 2.74 14.00 -2.16
CA LYS A 35 2.73 13.21 -3.39
C LYS A 35 1.49 12.32 -3.53
N ILE A 36 1.10 11.61 -2.46
CA ILE A 36 -0.14 10.81 -2.42
C ILE A 36 -1.36 11.70 -2.72
N LEU A 37 -1.44 12.87 -2.09
CA LEU A 37 -2.54 13.79 -2.35
C LEU A 37 -2.49 14.33 -3.78
N ALA A 38 -1.31 14.68 -4.29
CA ALA A 38 -1.13 15.16 -5.65
C ALA A 38 -1.53 14.12 -6.72
N SER A 39 -1.28 12.83 -6.48
CA SER A 39 -1.65 11.75 -7.41
C SER A 39 -3.15 11.43 -7.39
N GLN A 40 -3.85 11.75 -6.30
CA GLN A 40 -5.29 11.50 -6.15
C GLN A 40 -6.16 12.77 -6.30
N CYS A 41 -5.57 13.90 -6.66
CA CYS A 41 -6.28 15.14 -6.96
C CYS A 41 -6.36 15.36 -8.46
N TRP A 42 -7.57 15.51 -8.99
CA TRP A 42 -7.86 15.49 -10.42
C TRP A 42 -8.33 16.85 -10.95
N GLY A 43 -7.78 17.27 -12.09
CA GLY A 43 -8.03 18.60 -12.64
C GLY A 43 -7.85 18.68 -14.14
N ASN A 44 -8.22 19.84 -14.68
CA ASN A 44 -8.08 20.16 -16.09
C ASN A 44 -6.74 20.88 -16.34
N ILE A 45 -6.10 20.57 -17.46
CA ILE A 45 -4.99 21.35 -17.98
C ILE A 45 -5.56 22.53 -18.78
N ILE A 46 -5.20 23.75 -18.39
CA ILE A 46 -5.61 24.99 -19.01
C ILE A 46 -4.37 25.67 -19.60
N TYR A 47 -4.45 26.08 -20.86
CA TYR A 47 -3.38 26.78 -21.54
C TYR A 47 -3.64 28.28 -21.52
N LYS A 48 -2.66 29.05 -21.04
CA LYS A 48 -2.64 30.51 -21.15
C LYS A 48 -1.33 30.94 -21.81
N ASP A 49 -1.42 31.61 -22.95
CA ASP A 49 -0.25 32.03 -23.74
C ASP A 49 0.72 30.87 -24.02
N SER A 50 0.17 29.70 -24.37
CA SER A 50 0.88 28.42 -24.58
C SER A 50 1.58 27.83 -23.35
N VAL A 51 1.43 28.43 -22.17
CA VAL A 51 1.93 27.87 -20.91
C VAL A 51 0.84 27.01 -20.28
N PRO A 52 1.09 25.71 -20.03
CA PRO A 52 0.11 24.85 -19.39
C PRO A 52 0.03 25.16 -17.90
N SER A 53 -1.18 25.14 -17.37
CA SER A 53 -1.50 25.29 -15.95
C SER A 53 -2.52 24.24 -15.54
N TRP A 54 -2.50 23.83 -14.28
CA TRP A 54 -3.46 22.84 -13.79
C TRP A 54 -4.47 23.50 -12.85
N LYS A 55 -5.75 23.17 -13.04
CA LYS A 55 -6.84 23.65 -12.19
C LYS A 55 -7.67 22.48 -11.69
N LEU A 56 -7.81 22.41 -10.36
CA LEU A 56 -8.64 21.42 -9.70
C LEU A 56 -10.05 21.41 -10.29
N ALA A 57 -10.52 20.23 -10.68
CA ALA A 57 -11.84 20.02 -11.27
C ALA A 57 -12.69 19.09 -10.39
N HIS A 58 -12.10 18.01 -9.88
CA HIS A 58 -12.78 17.07 -8.99
C HIS A 58 -12.76 17.59 -7.53
N PRO A 59 -13.89 17.60 -6.81
CA PRO A 59 -13.98 18.29 -5.52
C PRO A 59 -13.31 17.54 -4.36
N THR A 60 -13.08 16.24 -4.49
CA THR A 60 -12.50 15.37 -3.45
C THR A 60 -11.30 14.61 -4.00
N VAL A 61 -10.50 14.02 -3.11
CA VAL A 61 -9.51 13.02 -3.50
C VAL A 61 -10.23 11.78 -4.07
N SER A 62 -9.63 11.15 -5.06
CA SER A 62 -10.12 9.91 -5.67
C SER A 62 -8.94 9.03 -6.05
N PHE A 63 -9.00 7.76 -5.67
CA PHE A 63 -7.97 6.78 -5.98
C PHE A 63 -7.89 6.49 -7.48
N LEU A 64 -9.05 6.32 -8.11
CA LEU A 64 -9.17 6.14 -9.55
C LEU A 64 -9.42 7.47 -10.24
N GLN A 65 -8.99 7.55 -11.50
CA GLN A 65 -9.29 8.68 -12.37
C GLN A 65 -10.82 8.83 -12.51
N PRO A 66 -11.41 9.96 -12.06
CA PRO A 66 -12.86 10.12 -12.07
C PRO A 66 -13.44 10.25 -13.48
N ALA A 67 -12.68 10.84 -14.40
CA ALA A 67 -13.05 10.98 -15.81
C ALA A 67 -11.80 11.00 -16.71
N PRO A 68 -11.84 10.40 -17.91
CA PRO A 68 -10.66 10.22 -18.77
C PRO A 68 -9.92 11.50 -19.17
N GLU A 69 -10.62 12.63 -19.21
CA GLU A 69 -10.07 13.95 -19.56
C GLU A 69 -9.32 14.63 -18.40
N LEU A 70 -9.48 14.14 -17.17
CA LEU A 70 -8.86 14.74 -15.99
C LEU A 70 -7.45 14.19 -15.79
N THR A 71 -6.49 15.06 -15.51
CA THR A 71 -5.11 14.67 -15.17
C THR A 71 -4.87 14.89 -13.69
N SER A 72 -4.17 13.96 -13.03
CA SER A 72 -3.76 14.18 -11.64
C SER A 72 -2.74 15.33 -11.55
N TYR A 73 -2.64 15.99 -10.40
CA TYR A 73 -1.62 17.03 -10.22
C TYR A 73 -0.21 16.46 -10.31
N ASP A 74 0.03 15.26 -9.76
CA ASP A 74 1.32 14.57 -9.85
C ASP A 74 1.72 14.30 -11.32
N GLU A 75 0.82 13.75 -12.12
CA GLU A 75 1.07 13.48 -13.54
C GLU A 75 1.33 14.77 -14.34
N PHE A 76 0.58 15.84 -14.06
CA PHE A 76 0.81 17.14 -14.67
C PHE A 76 2.24 17.66 -14.40
N ILE A 77 2.70 17.58 -13.15
CA ILE A 77 4.04 18.05 -12.78
C ILE A 77 5.15 17.12 -13.32
N LYS A 78 4.93 15.80 -13.36
CA LYS A 78 5.85 14.84 -14.02
C LYS A 78 6.02 15.15 -15.51
N ASN A 79 4.94 15.52 -16.19
CA ASN A 79 5.01 15.90 -17.60
C ASN A 79 5.72 17.25 -17.81
N LEU A 80 5.59 18.19 -16.86
CA LEU A 80 6.29 19.48 -16.91
C LEU A 80 7.81 19.34 -16.69
N TYR A 81 8.22 18.44 -15.80
CA TYR A 81 9.62 18.17 -15.45
C TYR A 81 10.02 16.74 -15.85
N LYS A 82 9.82 16.39 -17.13
CA LYS A 82 10.06 15.05 -17.65
C LYS A 82 11.56 14.75 -17.72
N ASN A 83 11.95 13.55 -17.30
CA ASN A 83 13.30 13.04 -17.50
C ASN A 83 13.59 12.80 -18.98
N LYS A 84 14.84 13.03 -19.38
CA LYS A 84 15.38 12.57 -20.66
C LYS A 84 15.70 11.08 -20.62
N LEU A 85 15.31 10.40 -21.68
CA LEU A 85 15.63 9.01 -21.96
C LEU A 85 16.99 8.88 -22.68
N PRO A 86 17.62 7.68 -22.70
CA PRO A 86 18.91 7.47 -23.37
C PRO A 86 18.93 7.83 -24.87
N ASN A 87 17.80 7.75 -25.57
CA ASN A 87 17.66 8.17 -26.96
C ASN A 87 17.53 9.69 -27.14
N GLU A 88 17.07 10.42 -26.12
CA GLU A 88 16.93 11.88 -26.15
C GLU A 88 18.24 12.58 -25.75
N GLU A 89 19.02 11.97 -24.85
CA GLU A 89 20.38 12.39 -24.49
C GLU A 89 21.25 11.14 -24.26
N PRO A 90 22.08 10.74 -25.24
CA PRO A 90 22.93 9.55 -25.12
C PRO A 90 24.02 9.65 -24.05
N ASP A 91 24.53 10.86 -23.80
CA ASP A 91 25.57 11.11 -22.79
C ASP A 91 24.99 10.92 -21.38
N GLU A 92 25.43 9.86 -20.70
CA GLU A 92 24.90 9.47 -19.40
C GLU A 92 25.10 10.56 -18.33
N THR A 93 26.27 11.18 -18.28
CA THR A 93 26.57 12.21 -17.29
C THR A 93 25.68 13.44 -17.48
N LYS A 94 25.51 13.90 -18.73
CA LYS A 94 24.61 15.02 -19.04
C LYS A 94 23.15 14.67 -18.78
N ARG A 95 22.73 13.46 -19.13
CA ARG A 95 21.38 12.96 -18.89
C ARG A 95 21.07 12.90 -17.39
N GLN A 96 21.98 12.36 -16.58
CA GLN A 96 21.84 12.30 -15.13
C GLN A 96 21.77 13.70 -14.51
N LEU A 97 22.66 14.62 -14.92
CA LEU A 97 22.64 16.00 -14.43
C LEU A 97 21.29 16.67 -14.70
N TYR A 98 20.79 16.59 -15.95
CA TYR A 98 19.48 17.12 -16.32
C TYR A 98 18.33 16.47 -15.55
N ASN A 99 18.30 15.14 -15.45
CA ASN A 99 17.25 14.41 -14.74
C ASN A 99 17.24 14.73 -13.24
N ASN A 100 18.41 14.96 -12.64
CA ASN A 100 18.51 15.39 -11.25
C ASN A 100 17.96 16.81 -11.04
N GLU A 101 18.19 17.73 -11.98
CA GLU A 101 17.57 19.06 -11.97
C GLU A 101 16.04 18.96 -12.11
N GLN A 102 15.53 18.13 -13.02
CA GLN A 102 14.09 17.92 -13.18
C GLN A 102 13.46 17.32 -11.92
N LYS A 103 14.10 16.30 -11.32
CA LYS A 103 13.68 15.71 -10.03
C LYS A 103 13.62 16.76 -8.94
N THR A 104 14.63 17.63 -8.85
CA THR A 104 14.67 18.72 -7.86
C THR A 104 13.49 19.69 -8.03
N MET A 105 13.18 20.08 -9.27
CA MET A 105 12.05 20.97 -9.57
C MET A 105 10.70 20.30 -9.28
N TYR A 106 10.53 19.04 -9.67
CA TYR A 106 9.36 18.23 -9.35
C TYR A 106 9.13 18.19 -7.83
N LEU A 107 10.14 17.83 -7.05
CA LEU A 107 10.01 17.68 -5.60
C LEU A 107 9.67 19.00 -4.90
N LYS A 108 10.28 20.10 -5.34
CA LYS A 108 9.94 21.44 -4.84
C LYS A 108 8.45 21.75 -5.04
N VAL A 109 7.90 21.50 -6.23
CA VAL A 109 6.49 21.80 -6.51
C VAL A 109 5.54 20.86 -5.76
N ILE A 110 5.86 19.56 -5.72
CA ILE A 110 5.04 18.56 -5.04
C ILE A 110 5.01 18.78 -3.53
N SER A 111 6.17 19.01 -2.90
CA SER A 111 6.24 19.27 -1.44
C SER A 111 5.40 20.47 -1.02
N GLU A 112 5.27 21.48 -1.88
CA GLU A 112 4.47 22.69 -1.65
C GLU A 112 2.98 22.52 -2.00
N PHE A 113 2.54 21.39 -2.55
CA PHE A 113 1.21 21.22 -3.16
C PHE A 113 0.03 21.73 -2.30
N THR A 114 0.08 21.48 -0.99
CA THR A 114 -0.99 21.83 -0.04
C THR A 114 -0.75 23.15 0.70
N GLN A 115 0.29 23.91 0.35
CA GLN A 115 0.61 25.19 0.99
C GLN A 115 -0.32 26.33 0.52
N PRO A 116 -0.44 27.44 1.30
CA PRO A 116 -1.27 28.57 0.91
C PRO A 116 -0.97 29.10 -0.50
N GLY A 117 -2.02 29.27 -1.30
CA GLY A 117 -1.92 29.76 -2.69
C GLY A 117 -1.53 28.70 -3.72
N LYS A 118 -1.30 27.45 -3.32
CA LYS A 118 -0.97 26.34 -4.22
C LYS A 118 -2.23 25.56 -4.64
N PRO A 119 -2.17 24.82 -5.77
CA PRO A 119 -3.37 24.18 -6.34
C PRO A 119 -4.08 23.19 -5.42
N GLY A 120 -3.34 22.57 -4.50
CA GLY A 120 -3.85 21.59 -3.53
C GLY A 120 -4.26 22.16 -2.18
N TYR A 121 -4.24 23.48 -1.96
CA TYR A 121 -4.48 24.08 -0.64
C TYR A 121 -5.81 23.64 0.00
N LYS A 122 -6.84 23.38 -0.82
CA LYS A 122 -8.13 22.84 -0.37
C LYS A 122 -7.98 21.55 0.47
N PHE A 123 -6.96 20.75 0.20
CA PHE A 123 -6.69 19.46 0.85
C PHE A 123 -5.69 19.55 2.00
N LYS A 124 -5.30 20.76 2.42
CA LYS A 124 -4.38 20.96 3.57
C LYS A 124 -4.89 20.29 4.85
N SER A 125 -6.20 20.31 5.09
CA SER A 125 -6.79 19.62 6.25
C SER A 125 -6.64 18.09 6.19
N LEU A 126 -6.63 17.49 4.99
CA LEU A 126 -6.35 16.07 4.81
C LEU A 126 -4.86 15.78 5.04
N PHE A 127 -3.97 16.61 4.51
CA PHE A 127 -2.54 16.54 4.77
C PHE A 127 -2.25 16.55 6.28
N ASP A 128 -2.79 17.54 7.01
CA ASP A 128 -2.59 17.68 8.46
C ASP A 128 -3.18 16.50 9.24
N LYS A 129 -4.31 15.95 8.77
CA LYS A 129 -4.89 14.73 9.34
C LYS A 129 -3.95 13.53 9.15
N MET A 130 -3.39 13.34 7.96
CA MET A 130 -2.47 12.23 7.67
C MET A 130 -1.19 12.33 8.49
N ILE A 131 -0.58 13.52 8.57
CA ILE A 131 0.60 13.76 9.43
C ILE A 131 0.29 13.39 10.88
N ARG A 132 -0.83 13.88 11.43
CA ARG A 132 -1.22 13.58 12.82
C ARG A 132 -1.44 12.09 13.06
N LEU A 133 -1.95 11.34 12.08
CA LEU A 133 -2.17 9.90 12.21
C LEU A 133 -0.85 9.10 12.21
N LEU A 134 0.20 9.62 11.58
CA LEU A 134 1.52 9.01 11.54
C LEU A 134 2.45 9.50 12.67
N SER A 135 2.12 10.60 13.34
CA SER A 135 2.89 11.11 14.48
C SER A 135 2.65 10.33 15.76
N LEU A 136 3.71 10.17 16.56
CA LEU A 136 3.61 9.67 17.92
C LEU A 136 2.92 10.69 18.83
N PRO A 137 2.12 10.23 19.82
CA PRO A 137 1.57 11.09 20.86
C PRO A 137 2.64 11.85 21.63
N LYS A 138 2.38 13.13 21.95
CA LYS A 138 3.32 14.00 22.68
C LYS A 138 3.91 13.39 23.97
N PRO A 139 3.14 12.73 24.86
CA PRO A 139 3.70 12.12 26.07
C PRO A 139 4.76 11.04 25.79
N ILE A 140 4.63 10.33 24.66
CA ILE A 140 5.60 9.33 24.23
C ILE A 140 6.86 10.02 23.71
N CYS A 141 6.72 11.05 22.89
CA CYS A 141 7.86 11.84 22.42
C CYS A 141 8.66 12.43 23.60
N GLU A 142 7.97 12.92 24.63
CA GLU A 142 8.60 13.44 25.86
C GLU A 142 9.31 12.34 26.67
N GLU A 143 8.74 11.14 26.83
CA GLU A 143 9.38 10.01 27.56
C GLU A 143 10.72 9.59 26.93
N TYR A 144 10.78 9.54 25.60
CA TYR A 144 11.96 9.08 24.87
C TYR A 144 12.87 10.21 24.38
N ASN A 145 12.52 11.47 24.67
CA ASN A 145 13.23 12.66 24.21
C ASN A 145 13.40 12.69 22.67
N LEU A 146 12.30 12.40 21.96
CA LEU A 146 12.23 12.45 20.50
C LEU A 146 12.08 13.91 20.07
N VAL A 147 13.06 14.43 19.33
CA VAL A 147 13.15 15.84 18.91
C VAL A 147 12.92 15.90 17.40
N PRO A 148 12.16 16.88 16.86
CA PRO A 148 12.02 17.06 15.42
C PRO A 148 13.38 17.17 14.71
N GLU A 149 13.48 16.62 13.49
CA GLU A 149 14.72 16.45 12.71
C GLU A 149 15.57 17.72 12.52
N ASP A 150 14.99 18.91 12.70
CA ASP A 150 15.66 20.21 12.48
C ASP A 150 16.75 20.55 13.52
N GLU A 151 16.93 19.76 14.59
CA GLU A 151 17.85 20.08 15.71
C GLU A 151 19.05 19.13 15.91
N LYS A 152 19.36 18.18 15.01
CA LYS A 152 20.56 17.32 15.18
C LYS A 152 21.46 17.17 13.95
N LYS A 153 22.76 17.30 14.23
CA LYS A 153 23.90 16.83 13.42
C LYS A 153 24.34 15.46 13.95
N GLU A 154 24.83 14.63 13.04
CA GLU A 154 25.62 13.38 13.22
C GLU A 154 24.92 12.04 12.95
N GLU A 155 25.76 11.14 12.41
CA GLU A 155 25.49 9.91 11.66
C GLU A 155 24.98 8.74 12.52
N ILE A 156 24.12 7.91 11.92
CA ILE A 156 23.51 6.73 12.53
C ILE A 156 24.50 5.56 12.46
N GLY A 157 24.93 5.05 13.62
CA GLY A 157 25.66 3.79 13.73
C GLY A 157 24.74 2.58 13.52
N VAL A 158 25.30 1.50 12.96
CA VAL A 158 24.63 0.20 12.79
C VAL A 158 24.53 -0.48 14.16
N GLY A 159 23.30 -0.79 14.61
CA GLY A 159 23.04 -1.43 15.90
C GLY A 159 23.50 -2.88 15.96
N GLY A 160 23.93 -3.32 17.15
CA GLY A 160 24.26 -4.71 17.46
C GLY A 160 23.31 -5.31 18.51
N ASP A 161 23.51 -6.59 18.86
CA ASP A 161 22.63 -7.38 19.73
C ASP A 161 22.47 -6.86 21.17
N ASP A 162 23.33 -5.93 21.61
CA ASP A 162 23.34 -5.32 22.96
C ASP A 162 22.95 -3.81 22.93
N GLU A 163 22.21 -3.34 21.92
CA GLU A 163 21.68 -1.97 21.93
C GLU A 163 20.59 -1.81 23.01
N ASP A 164 20.73 -0.79 23.88
CA ASP A 164 19.69 -0.44 24.84
C ASP A 164 18.38 -0.16 24.08
N GLU A 165 17.29 -0.84 24.44
CA GLU A 165 15.97 -0.68 23.83
C GLU A 165 15.55 0.79 23.72
N LYS A 166 15.92 1.63 24.69
CA LYS A 166 15.66 3.07 24.63
C LYS A 166 16.37 3.75 23.47
N GLU A 167 17.58 3.33 23.16
CA GLU A 167 18.38 3.89 22.07
C GLU A 167 17.84 3.42 20.72
N LEU A 168 17.43 2.15 20.62
CA LEU A 168 16.73 1.62 19.45
C LEU A 168 15.44 2.41 19.16
N ILE A 169 14.62 2.68 20.19
CA ILE A 169 13.40 3.50 20.06
C ILE A 169 13.74 4.92 19.58
N LYS A 170 14.78 5.55 20.12
CA LYS A 170 15.20 6.89 19.64
C LYS A 170 15.66 6.86 18.19
N ARG A 171 16.37 5.81 17.75
CA ARG A 171 16.84 5.65 16.38
C ARG A 171 15.67 5.52 15.41
N ILE A 172 14.75 4.60 15.69
CA ILE A 172 13.61 4.29 14.83
C ILE A 172 12.65 5.48 14.74
N PHE A 173 12.32 6.07 15.89
CA PHE A 173 11.30 7.11 16.00
C PHE A 173 11.90 8.51 16.13
N ALA A 174 13.12 8.73 15.62
CA ALA A 174 13.84 9.99 15.76
C ALA A 174 12.99 11.21 15.33
N SER A 175 12.25 11.07 14.22
CA SER A 175 11.37 12.12 13.67
C SER A 175 10.06 12.31 14.45
N GLY A 176 9.81 11.53 15.51
CA GLY A 176 8.56 11.52 16.24
C GLY A 176 7.39 10.92 15.46
N LYS A 177 7.65 10.18 14.37
CA LYS A 177 6.64 9.54 13.51
C LYS A 177 6.86 8.04 13.46
N MET A 178 5.77 7.29 13.28
CA MET A 178 5.79 5.85 13.02
C MET A 178 6.37 5.59 11.63
N MET A 179 7.11 4.48 11.45
CA MET A 179 7.48 4.06 10.10
C MET A 179 6.37 3.17 9.54
N LEU A 180 6.00 2.11 10.26
CA LEU A 180 4.85 1.27 9.93
C LEU A 180 3.53 1.98 10.22
N ILE A 181 2.63 2.01 9.24
CA ILE A 181 1.37 2.77 9.38
C ILE A 181 0.38 2.10 10.34
N PRO A 182 -0.50 2.88 11.02
CA PRO A 182 -1.43 2.35 12.02
C PRO A 182 -2.36 1.22 11.54
N SER A 183 -2.80 1.26 10.27
CA SER A 183 -3.71 0.26 9.71
C SER A 183 -3.08 -1.13 9.59
N PHE A 184 -1.75 -1.21 9.43
CA PHE A 184 -1.01 -2.48 9.47
C PHE A 184 -1.08 -3.13 10.85
N PHE A 185 -0.83 -2.38 11.93
CA PHE A 185 -0.96 -2.91 13.29
C PHE A 185 -2.40 -3.29 13.61
N ARG A 186 -3.37 -2.52 13.10
CA ARG A 186 -4.79 -2.79 13.26
C ARG A 186 -5.21 -4.11 12.58
N LEU A 187 -4.66 -4.42 11.41
CA LEU A 187 -4.83 -5.72 10.74
C LEU A 187 -4.41 -6.86 11.68
N ILE A 188 -3.19 -6.81 12.23
CA ILE A 188 -2.68 -7.85 13.13
C ILE A 188 -3.56 -7.99 14.38
N GLN A 189 -3.99 -6.87 14.96
CA GLN A 189 -4.91 -6.84 16.10
C GLN A 189 -6.23 -7.56 15.80
N GLU A 190 -6.87 -7.25 14.67
CA GLU A 190 -8.14 -7.87 14.31
C GLU A 190 -7.96 -9.34 13.94
N LEU A 191 -6.88 -9.73 13.26
CA LEU A 191 -6.58 -11.14 13.00
C LEU A 191 -6.40 -11.94 14.31
N LYS A 192 -5.64 -11.40 15.27
CA LYS A 192 -5.47 -12.00 16.61
C LYS A 192 -6.79 -12.11 17.36
N LYS A 193 -7.56 -11.02 17.41
CA LYS A 193 -8.87 -10.96 18.10
C LYS A 193 -9.85 -11.99 17.53
N ASN A 194 -9.84 -12.19 16.22
CA ASN A 194 -10.66 -13.16 15.51
C ASN A 194 -10.04 -14.58 15.49
N LYS A 195 -9.00 -14.83 16.29
CA LYS A 195 -8.29 -16.13 16.40
C LYS A 195 -7.89 -16.72 15.04
N ARG A 196 -7.51 -15.86 14.11
CA ARG A 196 -7.09 -16.27 12.77
C ARG A 196 -5.72 -16.91 12.83
N GLU A 197 -5.52 -17.94 12.02
CA GLU A 197 -4.19 -18.41 11.69
C GLU A 197 -3.63 -17.59 10.54
N PHE A 198 -2.58 -16.81 10.78
CA PHE A 198 -1.96 -15.96 9.77
C PHE A 198 -0.44 -15.88 9.91
N ALA A 199 0.25 -15.48 8.86
CA ALA A 199 1.65 -15.10 8.86
C ALA A 199 1.87 -13.82 8.01
N ILE A 200 2.92 -13.05 8.31
CA ILE A 200 3.22 -11.78 7.64
C ILE A 200 4.59 -11.85 6.95
N ILE A 201 4.69 -11.46 5.69
CA ILE A 201 5.96 -11.38 4.97
C ILE A 201 6.16 -9.95 4.51
N PHE A 202 7.22 -9.28 4.97
CA PHE A 202 7.60 -7.98 4.42
C PHE A 202 8.40 -8.17 3.14
N ARG A 203 8.05 -7.42 2.10
CA ARG A 203 8.63 -7.48 0.76
C ARG A 203 9.09 -6.08 0.36
N THR A 204 10.24 -5.94 -0.26
CA THR A 204 10.67 -4.66 -0.85
C THR A 204 11.71 -4.90 -1.93
N PHE A 205 11.76 -4.01 -2.91
CA PHE A 205 12.89 -3.87 -3.82
C PHE A 205 14.02 -3.00 -3.25
N GLY A 206 13.74 -2.22 -2.19
CA GLY A 206 14.66 -1.28 -1.57
C GLY A 206 15.46 -1.86 -0.40
N GLU A 207 15.93 -0.98 0.47
CA GLU A 207 16.87 -1.26 1.57
C GLU A 207 16.22 -1.03 2.95
N GLU A 208 14.89 -0.94 3.03
CA GLU A 208 14.16 -0.52 4.23
C GLU A 208 13.93 -1.64 5.26
N LEU A 209 14.24 -2.90 4.91
CA LEU A 209 13.88 -4.06 5.73
C LEU A 209 14.48 -4.03 7.12
N ASP A 210 15.71 -3.57 7.31
CA ASP A 210 16.32 -3.53 8.65
C ASP A 210 15.48 -2.65 9.60
N LYS A 211 15.03 -1.50 9.11
CA LYS A 211 14.16 -0.58 9.87
C LYS A 211 12.79 -1.20 10.13
N VAL A 212 12.19 -1.83 9.12
CA VAL A 212 10.90 -2.54 9.25
C VAL A 212 11.00 -3.63 10.32
N ILE A 213 12.05 -4.45 10.26
CA ILE A 213 12.31 -5.55 11.18
C ILE A 213 12.47 -5.02 12.60
N ASP A 214 13.23 -3.94 12.79
CA ASP A 214 13.44 -3.30 14.09
C ASP A 214 12.12 -2.85 14.74
N GLU A 215 11.28 -2.07 14.04
CA GLU A 215 10.00 -1.60 14.57
C GLU A 215 9.02 -2.77 14.79
N PHE A 216 8.96 -3.71 13.85
CA PHE A 216 8.10 -4.87 13.96
C PHE A 216 8.51 -5.78 15.13
N ASN A 217 9.81 -6.00 15.34
CA ASN A 217 10.30 -6.78 16.46
C ASN A 217 10.06 -6.07 17.80
N LEU A 218 10.18 -4.74 17.88
CA LEU A 218 9.75 -3.97 19.05
C LEU A 218 8.26 -4.22 19.36
N PHE A 219 7.41 -4.27 18.34
CA PHE A 219 5.99 -4.59 18.49
C PHE A 219 5.78 -6.04 18.96
N CYS A 220 6.46 -7.00 18.36
CA CYS A 220 6.36 -8.42 18.73
C CYS A 220 6.84 -8.69 20.16
N ARG A 221 7.88 -7.98 20.64
CA ARG A 221 8.35 -8.05 22.03
C ARG A 221 7.41 -7.37 23.03
N GLY A 222 6.49 -6.54 22.55
CA GLY A 222 5.57 -5.75 23.36
C GLY A 222 6.21 -4.51 23.99
N ASN A 223 7.25 -3.98 23.35
CA ASN A 223 8.02 -2.82 23.80
C ASN A 223 7.81 -1.59 22.89
N HIS A 224 7.13 -1.77 21.76
CA HIS A 224 6.75 -0.68 20.87
C HIS A 224 6.00 0.44 21.63
N PRO A 225 6.35 1.73 21.46
CA PRO A 225 5.80 2.82 22.26
C PRO A 225 4.26 2.90 22.29
N LEU A 226 3.61 2.50 21.19
CA LEU A 226 2.14 2.46 21.05
C LEU A 226 1.46 1.14 21.43
N PHE A 227 2.22 0.10 21.82
CA PHE A 227 1.67 -1.25 22.07
C PHE A 227 2.24 -1.94 23.32
N ASN A 228 2.84 -1.17 24.24
CA ASN A 228 3.54 -1.69 25.41
C ASN A 228 2.70 -1.72 26.71
N GLY A 229 1.47 -1.19 26.70
CA GLY A 229 0.60 -1.12 27.87
C GLY A 229 0.80 0.11 28.76
N LYS A 230 1.80 0.95 28.49
CA LYS A 230 2.00 2.24 29.19
C LYS A 230 1.13 3.32 28.55
N HIS A 231 0.89 4.42 29.27
CA HIS A 231 0.12 5.58 28.78
C HIS A 231 -1.27 5.23 28.22
N GLY A 232 -1.89 4.14 28.70
CA GLY A 232 -3.19 3.67 28.20
C GLY A 232 -3.14 2.99 26.82
N THR A 233 -1.95 2.69 26.29
CA THR A 233 -1.80 1.92 25.06
C THR A 233 -2.21 0.46 25.27
N PRO A 234 -2.70 -0.25 24.24
CA PRO A 234 -2.94 -1.69 24.33
C PRO A 234 -1.62 -2.42 24.57
N ARG A 235 -1.63 -3.52 25.35
CA ARG A 235 -0.46 -4.39 25.50
C ARG A 235 -0.59 -5.58 24.56
N ILE A 236 0.31 -5.68 23.57
CA ILE A 236 0.32 -6.75 22.57
C ILE A 236 1.70 -7.38 22.52
N ARG A 237 1.74 -8.70 22.29
CA ARG A 237 2.98 -9.47 22.20
C ARG A 237 2.82 -10.68 21.28
N PHE A 238 3.90 -11.00 20.57
CA PHE A 238 4.08 -12.10 19.61
C PHE A 238 5.53 -12.63 19.64
N ASP A 239 6.05 -12.91 20.84
CA ASP A 239 7.45 -13.33 21.08
C ASP A 239 7.56 -14.83 21.41
N GLY A 240 6.53 -15.62 21.06
CA GLY A 240 6.44 -17.04 21.43
C GLY A 240 6.16 -17.32 22.92
N LYS A 241 6.25 -16.32 23.82
CA LYS A 241 6.09 -16.52 25.27
C LYS A 241 4.62 -16.44 25.69
N SER A 242 4.27 -17.16 26.75
CA SER A 242 2.89 -17.16 27.31
C SER A 242 1.81 -17.52 26.29
N LYS A 243 2.09 -18.49 25.40
CA LYS A 243 1.18 -18.97 24.33
C LYS A 243 0.88 -17.95 23.22
N SER A 244 1.64 -16.86 23.11
CA SER A 244 1.56 -16.02 21.90
C SER A 244 2.26 -16.71 20.73
N LYS A 245 1.80 -16.46 19.51
CA LYS A 245 2.52 -16.83 18.29
C LYS A 245 3.89 -16.17 18.29
N ASP A 246 4.93 -16.85 17.79
CA ASP A 246 6.21 -16.22 17.53
C ASP A 246 6.19 -15.53 16.17
N MET A 247 6.51 -14.25 16.15
CA MET A 247 6.58 -13.40 14.97
C MET A 247 7.83 -12.51 15.02
N LEU A 248 8.88 -12.92 15.74
CA LEU A 248 10.16 -12.24 15.64
C LEU A 248 10.79 -12.55 14.29
N ILE A 249 11.44 -11.56 13.69
CA ILE A 249 12.24 -11.71 12.48
C ILE A 249 13.72 -11.62 12.85
N ASP A 250 14.46 -12.67 12.56
CA ASP A 250 15.90 -12.83 12.69
C ASP A 250 16.47 -13.50 11.42
N TYR A 251 17.76 -13.85 11.45
CA TYR A 251 18.45 -14.42 10.29
C TYR A 251 17.85 -15.75 9.79
N ASN A 252 17.10 -16.49 10.62
CA ASN A 252 16.45 -17.73 10.20
C ASN A 252 15.21 -17.48 9.32
N ASN A 253 14.65 -16.27 9.35
CA ASN A 253 13.46 -15.86 8.62
C ASN A 253 13.61 -14.47 7.99
N PHE A 254 14.80 -14.13 7.51
CA PHE A 254 14.96 -13.15 6.46
C PHE A 254 15.84 -13.66 5.32
N GLY A 255 15.74 -13.03 4.16
CA GLY A 255 16.51 -13.41 2.98
C GLY A 255 16.31 -12.48 1.80
N TYR A 256 16.87 -12.84 0.65
CA TYR A 256 16.61 -12.15 -0.61
C TYR A 256 16.31 -13.12 -1.75
N MET A 257 15.48 -12.67 -2.70
CA MET A 257 15.22 -13.37 -3.97
C MET A 257 16.28 -12.97 -4.98
N ALA A 258 16.91 -13.94 -5.64
CA ALA A 258 17.75 -13.73 -6.82
C ALA A 258 17.07 -14.36 -8.03
N ARG A 259 16.95 -13.62 -9.13
CA ARG A 259 16.27 -14.11 -10.33
C ARG A 259 17.12 -13.91 -11.58
N VAL A 260 17.12 -14.93 -12.42
CA VAL A 260 17.68 -14.93 -13.77
C VAL A 260 16.67 -15.62 -14.71
N PRO A 261 16.79 -15.49 -16.05
CA PRO A 261 15.80 -16.06 -16.96
C PRO A 261 15.57 -17.57 -16.82
N SER A 262 16.59 -18.33 -16.38
CA SER A 262 16.51 -19.79 -16.26
C SER A 262 16.18 -20.28 -14.85
N GLU A 263 16.27 -19.44 -13.82
CA GLU A 263 16.23 -19.87 -12.43
C GLU A 263 15.79 -18.74 -11.50
N SER A 264 15.08 -19.10 -10.44
CA SER A 264 14.88 -18.23 -9.28
C SER A 264 15.43 -18.94 -8.04
N SER A 265 16.07 -18.16 -7.17
CA SER A 265 16.68 -18.65 -5.93
C SER A 265 16.24 -17.78 -4.76
N PHE A 266 16.00 -18.41 -3.61
CA PHE A 266 15.78 -17.75 -2.33
C PHE A 266 16.96 -17.99 -1.41
N VAL A 267 17.68 -16.93 -1.07
CA VAL A 267 18.85 -16.96 -0.19
C VAL A 267 18.40 -16.53 1.21
N VAL A 268 18.39 -17.46 2.15
CA VAL A 268 18.00 -17.25 3.56
C VAL A 268 19.24 -17.01 4.40
N GLY A 269 19.15 -16.17 5.44
CA GLY A 269 20.27 -15.92 6.36
C GLY A 269 20.97 -14.58 6.15
N THR A 270 20.66 -13.87 5.07
CA THR A 270 21.27 -12.58 4.74
C THR A 270 20.31 -11.71 3.94
N LEU A 271 20.29 -10.41 4.21
CA LEU A 271 19.66 -9.39 3.35
C LEU A 271 20.66 -8.78 2.35
N LYS A 272 21.97 -9.06 2.54
CA LYS A 272 23.02 -8.55 1.66
C LYS A 272 23.05 -9.37 0.36
N ARG A 273 22.57 -8.75 -0.72
CA ARG A 273 22.58 -9.34 -2.06
C ARG A 273 24.02 -9.53 -2.58
N HIS A 274 24.24 -10.62 -3.30
CA HIS A 274 25.50 -10.88 -4.00
C HIS A 274 25.84 -9.78 -5.05
N PRO A 275 27.13 -9.49 -5.28
CA PRO A 275 27.57 -8.63 -6.38
C PRO A 275 27.18 -9.22 -7.74
N VAL A 276 27.01 -8.36 -8.76
CA VAL A 276 26.71 -8.82 -10.14
C VAL A 276 27.86 -9.65 -10.74
N SER A 277 29.08 -9.46 -10.24
CA SER A 277 30.30 -10.11 -10.74
C SER A 277 30.55 -11.52 -10.17
N GLU A 278 29.74 -11.98 -9.21
CA GLU A 278 29.99 -13.22 -8.45
C GLU A 278 28.74 -14.09 -8.45
N SER A 279 28.92 -15.42 -8.32
CA SER A 279 27.80 -16.32 -8.06
C SER A 279 27.28 -16.17 -6.61
N ILE A 280 26.08 -16.70 -6.32
CA ILE A 280 25.53 -16.71 -4.95
C ILE A 280 26.48 -17.50 -4.02
N GLU A 281 27.00 -18.62 -4.49
CA GLU A 281 27.89 -19.52 -3.77
C GLU A 281 29.25 -18.88 -3.50
N GLU A 282 29.80 -18.15 -4.47
CA GLU A 282 31.06 -17.41 -4.30
C GLU A 282 30.90 -16.30 -3.25
N ALA A 283 29.86 -15.47 -3.40
CA ALA A 283 29.63 -14.31 -2.55
C ALA A 283 29.31 -14.68 -1.08
N HIS A 284 28.73 -15.85 -0.84
CA HIS A 284 28.27 -16.31 0.48
C HIS A 284 28.93 -17.58 1.00
N SER A 285 30.04 -18.01 0.38
CA SER A 285 30.76 -19.26 0.69
C SER A 285 30.93 -19.53 2.19
N GLY A 286 31.46 -18.58 2.96
CA GLY A 286 31.66 -18.74 4.39
C GLY A 286 30.36 -18.98 5.18
N GLY A 287 29.29 -18.23 4.87
CA GLY A 287 28.00 -18.41 5.55
C GLY A 287 27.29 -19.71 5.16
N ILE A 288 27.54 -20.21 3.94
CA ILE A 288 27.05 -21.51 3.48
C ILE A 288 27.80 -22.65 4.19
N GLU A 289 29.14 -22.56 4.27
CA GLU A 289 29.98 -23.54 4.98
C GLU A 289 29.63 -23.63 6.47
N GLU A 290 29.33 -22.51 7.11
CA GLU A 290 28.88 -22.43 8.51
C GLU A 290 27.41 -22.85 8.70
N GLY A 291 26.64 -23.00 7.62
CA GLY A 291 25.23 -23.38 7.65
C GLY A 291 24.28 -22.27 8.12
N VAL A 292 24.75 -21.02 8.19
CA VAL A 292 23.94 -19.84 8.54
C VAL A 292 23.23 -19.23 7.33
N ILE A 293 23.74 -19.47 6.12
CA ILE A 293 23.10 -19.12 4.85
C ILE A 293 22.64 -20.39 4.14
N VAL A 294 21.39 -20.39 3.69
CA VAL A 294 20.81 -21.52 2.95
C VAL A 294 20.20 -21.02 1.65
N VAL A 295 20.58 -21.63 0.54
CA VAL A 295 20.08 -21.30 -0.80
C VAL A 295 19.06 -22.35 -1.23
N HIS A 296 17.87 -21.91 -1.61
CA HIS A 296 16.83 -22.74 -2.21
C HIS A 296 16.66 -22.32 -3.67
N GLN A 297 16.82 -23.27 -4.59
CA GLN A 297 16.62 -23.06 -6.03
C GLN A 297 15.27 -23.65 -6.43
N ASP A 298 14.71 -23.21 -7.56
CA ASP A 298 13.41 -23.65 -8.09
C ASP A 298 12.17 -23.28 -7.26
N PHE A 299 11.00 -23.24 -7.92
CA PHE A 299 9.77 -22.77 -7.30
C PHE A 299 9.29 -23.70 -6.16
N PRO A 300 9.21 -25.03 -6.32
CA PRO A 300 8.83 -25.92 -5.22
C PRO A 300 9.71 -25.76 -3.97
N SER A 301 11.04 -25.74 -4.12
CA SER A 301 11.93 -25.65 -2.96
C SER A 301 11.85 -24.28 -2.30
N ILE A 302 11.73 -23.20 -3.07
CA ILE A 302 11.48 -21.85 -2.52
C ILE A 302 10.17 -21.82 -1.73
N TYR A 303 9.08 -22.35 -2.29
CA TYR A 303 7.77 -22.36 -1.64
C TYR A 303 7.80 -23.15 -0.33
N VAL A 304 8.38 -24.35 -0.33
CA VAL A 304 8.54 -25.19 0.86
C VAL A 304 9.39 -24.48 1.90
N ALA A 305 10.52 -23.89 1.50
CA ALA A 305 11.37 -23.13 2.39
C ALA A 305 10.56 -22.03 3.08
N ILE A 306 9.83 -21.20 2.32
CA ILE A 306 8.97 -20.15 2.88
C ILE A 306 7.97 -20.75 3.89
N GLN A 307 7.22 -21.79 3.54
CA GLN A 307 6.22 -22.39 4.43
C GLN A 307 6.83 -22.94 5.73
N GLU A 308 7.99 -23.61 5.65
CA GLU A 308 8.70 -24.12 6.83
C GLU A 308 9.12 -23.00 7.79
N ARG A 309 9.59 -21.86 7.27
CA ARG A 309 9.96 -20.70 8.10
C ARG A 309 8.70 -20.13 8.74
N LEU A 310 7.63 -19.94 7.98
CA LEU A 310 6.36 -19.41 8.49
C LEU A 310 5.66 -20.32 9.52
N TYR A 311 5.95 -21.62 9.47
CA TYR A 311 5.51 -22.57 10.50
C TYR A 311 6.27 -22.38 11.81
N LYS A 312 7.58 -22.11 11.76
CA LYS A 312 8.44 -21.88 12.94
C LYS A 312 8.20 -20.51 13.56
N ALA A 313 8.22 -19.46 12.74
CA ALA A 313 7.94 -18.09 13.11
C ALA A 313 6.98 -17.50 12.07
N ALA A 314 5.84 -16.98 12.50
CA ALA A 314 4.78 -16.54 11.61
C ALA A 314 5.04 -15.16 10.97
N SER A 315 6.29 -14.85 10.72
CA SER A 315 6.73 -13.67 9.99
C SER A 315 8.03 -13.91 9.25
N MET A 316 8.29 -13.14 8.20
CA MET A 316 9.55 -13.16 7.44
C MET A 316 9.78 -11.81 6.75
N ALA A 317 11.02 -11.54 6.35
CA ALA A 317 11.36 -10.40 5.49
C ALA A 317 12.13 -10.88 4.25
N ILE A 318 11.76 -10.40 3.06
CA ILE A 318 12.40 -10.77 1.79
C ILE A 318 12.73 -9.51 0.99
N SER A 319 14.01 -9.35 0.64
CA SER A 319 14.46 -8.38 -0.36
C SER A 319 14.30 -8.96 -1.76
N ASP A 320 13.43 -8.35 -2.57
CA ASP A 320 13.14 -8.76 -3.94
C ASP A 320 14.20 -8.27 -4.94
N ASP A 321 14.22 -8.91 -6.12
CA ASP A 321 15.23 -8.62 -7.14
C ASP A 321 14.87 -7.42 -8.03
N TYR A 322 15.15 -6.22 -7.54
CA TYR A 322 14.93 -4.99 -8.30
C TYR A 322 15.69 -4.98 -9.63
N ARG A 323 16.91 -5.53 -9.65
CA ARG A 323 17.77 -5.53 -10.84
C ARG A 323 17.11 -6.33 -11.95
N TYR A 324 16.60 -7.52 -11.62
CA TYR A 324 15.89 -8.36 -12.56
C TYR A 324 14.61 -7.71 -13.09
N TRP A 325 13.79 -7.13 -12.21
CA TRP A 325 12.57 -6.43 -12.63
C TRP A 325 12.84 -5.23 -13.54
N ASN A 326 13.77 -4.35 -13.14
CA ASN A 326 14.13 -3.14 -13.89
C ASN A 326 14.76 -3.45 -15.26
N GLN A 327 15.65 -4.43 -15.35
CA GLN A 327 16.29 -4.81 -16.62
C GLN A 327 15.31 -5.41 -17.63
N ASN A 328 14.20 -5.99 -17.16
CA ASN A 328 13.16 -6.55 -18.01
C ASN A 328 11.94 -5.61 -18.17
N GLY A 329 12.20 -4.30 -18.11
CA GLY A 329 11.22 -3.27 -18.45
C GLY A 329 10.12 -3.09 -17.42
N GLU A 330 10.36 -3.44 -16.16
CA GLU A 330 9.41 -3.26 -15.05
C GLU A 330 8.05 -3.96 -15.30
N THR A 331 8.08 -5.09 -15.99
CA THR A 331 6.88 -5.88 -16.27
C THR A 331 6.63 -6.90 -15.16
N GLY A 332 5.34 -7.19 -14.90
CA GLY A 332 4.93 -8.01 -13.75
C GLY A 332 5.56 -9.40 -13.70
N GLU A 333 5.83 -10.02 -14.86
CA GLU A 333 6.44 -11.35 -14.96
C GLU A 333 7.86 -11.42 -14.34
N TYR A 334 8.55 -10.29 -14.25
CA TYR A 334 9.89 -10.22 -13.65
C TYR A 334 9.89 -9.52 -12.29
N GLY A 335 8.69 -9.24 -11.76
CA GLY A 335 8.49 -8.58 -10.48
C GLY A 335 8.80 -9.45 -9.27
N LYS A 336 8.22 -9.07 -8.13
CA LYS A 336 8.32 -9.78 -6.84
C LYS A 336 7.63 -11.13 -6.98
N LEU A 337 8.41 -12.22 -6.87
CA LEU A 337 7.91 -13.57 -7.08
C LEU A 337 6.95 -13.98 -5.95
N LEU A 338 5.70 -14.26 -6.32
CA LEU A 338 4.65 -14.81 -5.48
C LEU A 338 4.26 -16.19 -6.01
N LEU A 339 4.62 -17.23 -5.26
CA LEU A 339 4.28 -18.61 -5.57
C LEU A 339 2.97 -19.01 -4.90
N ILE A 340 2.05 -19.56 -5.67
CA ILE A 340 0.73 -20.03 -5.27
C ILE A 340 0.64 -21.52 -5.58
N ASP A 341 0.13 -22.32 -4.65
CA ASP A 341 -0.34 -23.67 -4.97
C ASP A 341 -1.83 -23.58 -5.32
N GLU A 342 -2.19 -23.67 -6.60
CA GLU A 342 -3.59 -23.56 -7.00
C GLU A 342 -4.46 -24.71 -6.49
N ASN A 343 -3.84 -25.82 -6.04
CA ASN A 343 -4.52 -26.99 -5.48
C ASN A 343 -4.64 -26.95 -3.95
N ASP A 344 -3.97 -26.02 -3.28
CA ASP A 344 -4.11 -25.81 -1.84
C ASP A 344 -5.23 -24.82 -1.52
N TYR A 345 -6.37 -25.35 -1.06
CA TYR A 345 -7.50 -24.55 -0.60
C TYR A 345 -7.44 -24.20 0.89
N GLN A 346 -6.43 -24.66 1.62
CA GLN A 346 -6.29 -24.40 3.06
C GLN A 346 -5.47 -23.15 3.35
N ILE A 347 -4.59 -22.75 2.44
CA ILE A 347 -3.75 -21.55 2.57
C ILE A 347 -4.14 -20.52 1.51
N GLN A 348 -4.35 -19.27 1.91
CA GLN A 348 -4.49 -18.15 0.99
C GLN A 348 -3.35 -17.16 1.19
N HIS A 349 -2.62 -16.91 0.10
CA HIS A 349 -1.64 -15.83 0.03
C HIS A 349 -2.32 -14.56 -0.45
N ILE A 350 -1.99 -13.40 0.12
CA ILE A 350 -2.47 -12.08 -0.32
C ILE A 350 -1.30 -11.10 -0.31
N PHE A 351 -0.97 -10.53 -1.46
CA PHE A 351 0.10 -9.55 -1.64
C PHE A 351 -0.47 -8.14 -1.79
N PHE A 352 -0.13 -7.27 -0.85
CA PHE A 352 -0.50 -5.86 -0.85
C PHE A 352 0.65 -5.02 -1.43
N ASP A 353 0.36 -4.25 -2.47
CA ASP A 353 1.33 -3.35 -3.12
C ASP A 353 0.59 -2.17 -3.77
N ASP A 354 1.11 -0.94 -3.63
CA ASP A 354 0.50 0.27 -4.19
C ASP A 354 0.80 0.47 -5.68
N PHE A 355 1.81 -0.23 -6.21
CA PHE A 355 2.27 -0.11 -7.60
C PHE A 355 1.63 -1.11 -8.58
N ILE A 356 0.67 -1.90 -8.10
CA ILE A 356 -0.19 -2.70 -8.97
C ILE A 356 -1.09 -1.74 -9.78
N ASP A 357 -1.18 -1.93 -11.09
CA ASP A 357 -2.05 -1.10 -11.95
C ASP A 357 -3.49 -1.62 -11.98
N ILE A 358 -4.38 -0.92 -12.68
CA ILE A 358 -5.81 -1.30 -12.76
C ILE A 358 -6.03 -2.58 -13.58
N ASP A 359 -5.20 -2.83 -14.57
CA ASP A 359 -5.33 -3.89 -15.57
C ASP A 359 -4.06 -4.75 -15.73
N ASN A 360 -3.01 -4.46 -14.94
CA ASN A 360 -1.73 -5.13 -15.03
C ASN A 360 -1.11 -5.32 -13.63
N PRO A 361 -0.51 -6.49 -13.32
CA PRO A 361 0.14 -6.70 -12.03
C PRO A 361 1.36 -5.80 -11.83
N ARG A 362 2.06 -5.42 -12.92
CA ARG A 362 3.26 -4.56 -13.05
C ARG A 362 4.48 -4.91 -12.20
N ILE A 363 4.27 -5.15 -10.91
CA ILE A 363 5.31 -5.28 -9.90
C ILE A 363 5.35 -6.67 -9.23
N VAL A 364 4.28 -7.48 -9.35
CA VAL A 364 4.20 -8.81 -8.75
C VAL A 364 4.13 -9.89 -9.83
N ASP A 365 5.00 -10.91 -9.71
CA ASP A 365 5.01 -12.10 -10.57
C ASP A 365 4.27 -13.24 -9.85
N VAL A 366 3.02 -13.48 -10.23
CA VAL A 366 2.18 -14.52 -9.62
C VAL A 366 2.30 -15.80 -10.44
N ARG A 367 2.83 -16.88 -9.86
CA ARG A 367 3.03 -18.17 -10.54
C ARG A 367 2.47 -19.34 -9.75
N ASP A 368 1.98 -20.34 -10.47
CA ASP A 368 1.69 -21.63 -9.87
C ASP A 368 3.01 -22.33 -9.51
N VAL A 369 3.09 -22.87 -8.29
CA VAL A 369 4.32 -23.48 -7.76
C VAL A 369 4.67 -24.79 -8.47
N VAL A 370 3.67 -25.52 -8.98
CA VAL A 370 3.84 -26.84 -9.59
C VAL A 370 4.19 -26.72 -11.07
N THR A 371 3.45 -25.93 -11.83
CA THR A 371 3.65 -25.77 -13.28
C THR A 371 4.68 -24.68 -13.60
N GLY A 372 4.88 -23.71 -12.71
CA GLY A 372 5.69 -22.52 -12.94
C GLY A 372 5.05 -21.50 -13.88
N GLU A 373 3.83 -21.76 -14.38
CA GLU A 373 3.11 -20.85 -15.27
C GLU A 373 2.61 -19.61 -14.52
N SER A 374 2.60 -18.47 -15.20
CA SER A 374 2.04 -17.24 -14.65
C SER A 374 0.53 -17.35 -14.52
N ILE A 375 0.00 -17.02 -13.35
CA ILE A 375 -1.43 -16.97 -13.09
C ILE A 375 -1.98 -15.64 -13.66
N PRO A 376 -2.97 -15.66 -14.59
CA PRO A 376 -3.47 -14.47 -15.23
C PRO A 376 -3.94 -13.38 -14.25
N PHE A 377 -3.70 -12.10 -14.56
CA PHE A 377 -4.04 -10.97 -13.69
C PHE A 377 -5.49 -10.99 -13.19
N LYS A 378 -6.46 -11.23 -14.09
CA LYS A 378 -7.89 -11.32 -13.74
C LYS A 378 -8.19 -12.44 -12.73
N ARG A 379 -7.41 -13.52 -12.76
CA ARG A 379 -7.50 -14.63 -11.80
C ARG A 379 -6.72 -14.36 -10.51
N SER A 380 -5.89 -13.32 -10.46
CA SER A 380 -5.03 -13.01 -9.30
C SER A 380 -5.52 -11.79 -8.50
N ILE A 381 -6.00 -10.75 -9.18
CA ILE A 381 -6.40 -9.48 -8.55
C ILE A 381 -7.57 -9.68 -7.59
N ASN A 382 -7.51 -8.98 -6.45
CA ASN A 382 -8.46 -9.08 -5.34
C ASN A 382 -8.63 -10.50 -4.79
N LYS A 383 -7.64 -11.38 -4.97
CA LYS A 383 -7.58 -12.73 -4.38
C LYS A 383 -6.19 -13.06 -3.84
N TYR A 384 -5.18 -13.00 -4.71
CA TYR A 384 -3.77 -13.25 -4.38
C TYR A 384 -2.93 -11.98 -4.35
N ILE A 385 -3.34 -10.96 -5.11
CA ILE A 385 -2.72 -9.64 -5.11
C ILE A 385 -3.81 -8.58 -4.91
N PHE A 386 -3.47 -7.48 -4.27
CA PHE A 386 -4.40 -6.40 -3.96
C PHE A 386 -3.70 -5.05 -4.12
N ARG A 387 -4.28 -4.20 -4.97
CA ARG A 387 -3.79 -2.85 -5.23
C ARG A 387 -4.08 -1.94 -4.03
N VAL A 388 -3.05 -1.35 -3.46
CA VAL A 388 -3.18 -0.51 -2.26
C VAL A 388 -3.42 0.95 -2.60
N ASP A 389 -4.45 1.54 -1.99
CA ASP A 389 -4.65 2.97 -1.89
C ASP A 389 -3.94 3.49 -0.63
N SER A 390 -2.76 4.09 -0.80
CA SER A 390 -1.94 4.62 0.30
C SER A 390 -2.64 5.71 1.11
N TYR A 391 -3.51 6.51 0.49
CA TYR A 391 -4.29 7.52 1.22
C TYR A 391 -5.24 6.83 2.20
N ARG A 392 -6.05 5.89 1.71
CA ARG A 392 -6.99 5.12 2.55
C ARG A 392 -6.26 4.28 3.58
N ALA A 393 -5.14 3.65 3.23
CA ALA A 393 -4.31 2.90 4.16
C ALA A 393 -3.86 3.75 5.36
N ILE A 394 -3.60 5.05 5.18
CA ILE A 394 -3.27 5.97 6.28
C ILE A 394 -4.53 6.39 7.06
N VAL A 395 -5.62 6.76 6.38
CA VAL A 395 -6.77 7.41 7.03
C VAL A 395 -7.82 6.45 7.59
N GLU A 396 -7.90 5.22 7.07
CA GLU A 396 -8.82 4.17 7.49
C GLU A 396 -8.07 3.10 8.29
N GLN A 397 -8.28 3.07 9.60
CA GLN A 397 -7.55 2.13 10.47
C GLN A 397 -7.81 0.66 10.11
N ASP A 398 -9.00 0.31 9.62
CA ASP A 398 -9.37 -1.07 9.28
C ASP A 398 -9.15 -1.42 7.80
N TYR A 399 -8.48 -0.56 7.03
CA TYR A 399 -8.27 -0.70 5.59
C TYR A 399 -7.79 -2.10 5.18
N PHE A 400 -6.59 -2.51 5.61
CA PHE A 400 -6.04 -3.81 5.23
C PHE A 400 -6.88 -4.99 5.74
N TYR A 401 -7.51 -4.85 6.92
CA TYR A 401 -8.37 -5.92 7.43
C TYR A 401 -9.60 -6.12 6.54
N LYS A 402 -10.25 -5.02 6.12
CA LYS A 402 -11.35 -5.08 5.14
C LYS A 402 -10.88 -5.62 3.79
N SER A 403 -9.70 -5.22 3.31
CA SER A 403 -9.14 -5.74 2.07
C SER A 403 -8.88 -7.25 2.14
N VAL A 404 -8.38 -7.76 3.27
CA VAL A 404 -8.24 -9.20 3.50
C VAL A 404 -9.61 -9.89 3.42
N LEU A 405 -10.64 -9.36 4.08
CA LEU A 405 -11.98 -9.95 4.03
C LEU A 405 -12.53 -10.01 2.60
N ALA A 406 -12.36 -8.94 1.81
CA ALA A 406 -12.77 -8.92 0.40
C ALA A 406 -12.00 -9.97 -0.43
N CYS A 407 -10.69 -10.10 -0.22
CA CYS A 407 -9.88 -11.14 -0.88
C CYS A 407 -10.30 -12.56 -0.49
N GLU A 408 -10.66 -12.78 0.77
CA GLU A 408 -11.15 -14.07 1.24
C GLU A 408 -12.51 -14.43 0.65
N GLU A 409 -13.41 -13.47 0.53
CA GLU A 409 -14.73 -13.63 -0.08
C GLU A 409 -14.59 -14.04 -1.55
N ASN A 410 -13.83 -13.26 -2.34
CA ASN A 410 -13.57 -13.57 -3.76
C ASN A 410 -12.94 -14.95 -3.96
N ARG A 411 -12.00 -15.34 -3.09
CA ARG A 411 -11.39 -16.68 -3.17
C ARG A 411 -12.36 -17.78 -2.74
N SER A 412 -13.25 -17.53 -1.79
CA SER A 412 -14.31 -18.50 -1.42
C SER A 412 -15.26 -18.76 -2.59
N GLU A 413 -15.66 -17.69 -3.29
CA GLU A 413 -16.52 -17.81 -4.47
C GLU A 413 -15.85 -18.58 -5.60
N GLU A 414 -14.58 -18.31 -5.88
CA GLU A 414 -13.81 -19.04 -6.88
C GLU A 414 -13.72 -20.54 -6.54
N ILE A 415 -13.35 -20.88 -5.31
CA ILE A 415 -13.26 -22.28 -4.87
C ILE A 415 -14.63 -22.96 -5.02
N TYR A 416 -15.72 -22.31 -4.60
CA TYR A 416 -17.07 -22.83 -4.78
C TYR A 416 -17.38 -23.09 -6.26
N ARG A 417 -17.02 -22.18 -7.18
CA ARG A 417 -17.23 -22.38 -8.62
C ARG A 417 -16.44 -23.59 -9.13
N ILE A 418 -15.17 -23.71 -8.75
CA ILE A 418 -14.30 -24.83 -9.14
C ILE A 418 -14.85 -26.16 -8.64
N GLU A 419 -15.20 -26.26 -7.34
CA GLU A 419 -15.72 -27.49 -6.73
C GLU A 419 -17.04 -27.96 -7.34
N ASN A 420 -17.85 -27.02 -7.85
CA ASN A 420 -19.12 -27.32 -8.52
C ASN A 420 -18.99 -27.45 -10.05
N GLY A 421 -17.78 -27.43 -10.60
CA GLY A 421 -17.54 -27.57 -12.05
C GLY A 421 -18.12 -26.43 -12.88
N ILE A 422 -18.30 -25.24 -12.29
CA ILE A 422 -18.81 -24.06 -12.97
C ILE A 422 -17.64 -23.45 -13.75
N THR A 423 -17.54 -23.78 -15.04
CA THR A 423 -16.55 -23.19 -15.96
C THR A 423 -16.95 -21.75 -16.31
N GLU A 424 -16.03 -20.80 -16.15
CA GLU A 424 -16.25 -19.40 -16.53
C GLU A 424 -16.30 -19.25 -18.07
N GLU A 425 -17.49 -19.02 -18.62
CA GLU A 425 -17.70 -18.19 -19.81
C GLU A 425 -18.86 -17.24 -19.51
N LYS A 426 -18.58 -16.20 -18.72
CA LYS A 426 -19.17 -14.90 -18.99
C LYS A 426 -18.03 -13.93 -19.10
N GLU A 427 -17.87 -13.37 -20.30
CA GLU A 427 -17.24 -12.08 -20.48
C GLU A 427 -18.05 -11.04 -19.69
N GLU A 428 -17.95 -11.06 -18.37
CA GLU A 428 -18.17 -9.85 -17.61
C GLU A 428 -16.98 -8.96 -17.95
N GLN A 429 -17.27 -7.89 -18.68
CA GLN A 429 -16.46 -6.68 -18.60
C GLN A 429 -16.05 -6.54 -17.13
N VAL A 430 -14.75 -6.38 -16.89
CA VAL A 430 -14.22 -6.12 -15.55
C VAL A 430 -14.71 -4.72 -15.17
N ASP A 431 -15.99 -4.63 -14.79
CA ASP A 431 -16.50 -3.52 -14.03
C ASP A 431 -15.95 -3.81 -12.63
N VAL A 432 -14.85 -3.12 -12.30
CA VAL A 432 -14.45 -2.89 -10.91
C VAL A 432 -15.77 -2.66 -10.16
N GLN A 433 -16.14 -3.52 -9.22
CA GLN A 433 -17.37 -3.32 -8.44
C GLN A 433 -17.16 -2.12 -7.52
N VAL A 434 -17.19 -0.94 -8.13
CA VAL A 434 -17.40 0.36 -7.51
C VAL A 434 -18.78 0.24 -6.89
N SER A 435 -18.87 0.40 -5.56
CA SER A 435 -20.16 0.34 -4.86
C SER A 435 -21.16 1.31 -5.53
N GLU A 436 -22.46 1.04 -5.49
CA GLU A 436 -23.47 1.99 -6.02
C GLU A 436 -23.32 3.38 -5.39
N TRP A 437 -22.79 3.46 -4.16
CA TRP A 437 -22.43 4.70 -3.50
C TRP A 437 -21.27 5.43 -4.20
N GLU A 438 -20.19 4.72 -4.50
CA GLU A 438 -19.05 5.28 -5.23
C GLU A 438 -19.42 5.62 -6.69
N LYS A 439 -20.27 4.82 -7.35
CA LYS A 439 -20.82 5.14 -8.69
C LYS A 439 -21.64 6.43 -8.65
N LEU A 440 -22.44 6.62 -7.61
CA LEU A 440 -23.18 7.86 -7.42
C LEU A 440 -22.25 9.04 -7.13
N GLN A 441 -21.16 8.84 -6.39
CA GLN A 441 -20.17 9.90 -6.08
C GLN A 441 -19.33 10.31 -7.29
N SER A 442 -19.00 9.38 -8.19
CA SER A 442 -18.25 9.64 -9.42
C SER A 442 -19.16 10.04 -10.59
N SER A 443 -20.48 9.95 -10.46
CA SER A 443 -21.42 10.28 -11.54
C SER A 443 -21.32 11.76 -11.95
N PRO A 444 -21.52 12.06 -13.26
CA PRO A 444 -21.70 13.43 -13.74
C PRO A 444 -22.75 14.20 -12.95
N THR A 445 -22.60 15.53 -12.83
CA THR A 445 -23.46 16.37 -11.98
C THR A 445 -24.94 16.28 -12.37
N ASP A 446 -25.23 16.19 -13.65
CA ASP A 446 -26.58 16.01 -14.20
C ASP A 446 -27.18 14.65 -13.83
N GLU A 447 -26.40 13.57 -13.88
CA GLU A 447 -26.84 12.24 -13.44
C GLU A 447 -27.10 12.19 -11.93
N TYR A 448 -26.19 12.76 -11.12
CA TYR A 448 -26.38 12.86 -9.67
C TYR A 448 -27.68 13.61 -9.32
N LEU A 449 -27.90 14.77 -9.94
CA LEU A 449 -29.11 15.56 -9.71
C LEU A 449 -30.36 14.79 -10.13
N ALA A 450 -30.32 14.14 -11.31
CA ALA A 450 -31.42 13.34 -11.83
C ALA A 450 -31.77 12.16 -10.92
N ARG A 451 -30.78 11.48 -10.36
CA ARG A 451 -30.98 10.32 -9.46
C ARG A 451 -31.42 10.72 -8.05
N VAL A 452 -30.83 11.76 -7.46
CA VAL A 452 -30.97 12.06 -6.03
C VAL A 452 -32.02 13.14 -5.76
N ILE A 453 -32.03 14.22 -6.53
CA ILE A 453 -32.79 15.44 -6.21
C ILE A 453 -34.06 15.57 -7.05
N MET A 454 -34.00 15.23 -8.34
CA MET A 454 -35.14 15.39 -9.24
C MET A 454 -36.40 14.58 -8.85
N PRO A 455 -36.32 13.36 -8.27
CA PRO A 455 -37.50 12.61 -7.85
C PRO A 455 -38.36 13.32 -6.79
N VAL A 456 -37.74 14.15 -5.93
CA VAL A 456 -38.46 14.95 -4.93
C VAL A 456 -38.77 16.36 -5.45
N LEU A 457 -37.86 16.96 -6.24
CA LEU A 457 -37.96 18.35 -6.66
C LEU A 457 -38.97 18.56 -7.80
N LEU A 458 -39.08 17.63 -8.76
CA LEU A 458 -40.04 17.75 -9.87
C LEU A 458 -41.50 17.78 -9.39
N PRO A 459 -41.95 16.85 -8.54
CA PRO A 459 -43.30 16.94 -7.96
C PRO A 459 -43.49 18.21 -7.13
N ALA A 460 -42.46 18.64 -6.38
CA ALA A 460 -42.53 19.86 -5.59
C ALA A 460 -42.79 21.10 -6.46
N LEU A 461 -42.10 21.19 -7.61
CA LEU A 461 -42.27 22.28 -8.58
C LEU A 461 -43.64 22.24 -9.25
N GLN A 462 -44.18 21.06 -9.56
CA GLN A 462 -45.54 20.92 -10.10
C GLN A 462 -46.60 21.40 -9.11
N VAL A 463 -46.47 21.02 -7.84
CA VAL A 463 -47.39 21.48 -6.78
C VAL A 463 -47.23 22.98 -6.54
N LEU A 464 -46.01 23.49 -6.58
CA LEU A 464 -45.75 24.92 -6.43
C LEU A 464 -46.41 25.75 -7.54
N ASP A 465 -46.35 25.29 -8.79
CA ASP A 465 -46.97 25.99 -9.93
C ASP A 465 -48.50 26.02 -9.84
N ILE A 466 -49.09 24.99 -9.24
CA ILE A 466 -50.54 24.90 -8.97
C ILE A 466 -50.95 25.80 -7.79
N GLU A 467 -50.29 25.63 -6.64
CA GLU A 467 -50.70 26.24 -5.36
C GLU A 467 -50.26 27.71 -5.22
N ARG A 468 -49.19 28.10 -5.90
CA ARG A 468 -48.62 29.47 -5.92
C ARG A 468 -48.62 30.17 -4.55
N PRO A 469 -48.00 29.57 -3.53
CA PRO A 469 -47.99 30.11 -2.18
C PRO A 469 -47.20 31.43 -2.10
N GLN A 470 -47.55 32.28 -1.13
CA GLN A 470 -46.90 33.58 -0.92
C GLN A 470 -45.39 33.50 -0.72
N ASN A 471 -44.88 32.41 -0.14
CA ASN A 471 -43.44 32.17 0.01
C ASN A 471 -43.02 30.84 -0.68
N PRO A 472 -42.71 30.90 -1.98
CA PRO A 472 -42.47 29.70 -2.79
C PRO A 472 -41.21 28.94 -2.38
N VAL A 473 -40.16 29.65 -1.93
CA VAL A 473 -38.90 29.01 -1.51
C VAL A 473 -39.08 28.25 -0.20
N SER A 474 -39.74 28.86 0.79
CA SER A 474 -40.05 28.17 2.05
C SER A 474 -41.02 27.01 1.85
N PHE A 475 -41.96 27.12 0.90
CA PHE A 475 -42.83 26.01 0.54
C PHE A 475 -42.05 24.83 -0.04
N LEU A 476 -41.17 25.07 -1.02
CA LEU A 476 -40.33 24.02 -1.61
C LEU A 476 -39.44 23.35 -0.55
N ALA A 477 -38.81 24.13 0.32
CA ALA A 477 -37.98 23.60 1.40
C ALA A 477 -38.78 22.67 2.34
N HIS A 478 -39.98 23.08 2.76
CA HIS A 478 -40.86 22.22 3.57
C HIS A 478 -41.35 20.99 2.81
N TYR A 479 -41.66 21.13 1.51
CA TYR A 479 -42.08 20.01 0.68
C TYR A 479 -40.99 18.94 0.61
N VAL A 480 -39.74 19.34 0.38
CA VAL A 480 -38.59 18.42 0.34
C VAL A 480 -38.37 17.76 1.69
N LEU A 481 -38.43 18.50 2.80
CA LEU A 481 -38.30 17.94 4.15
C LEU A 481 -39.38 16.91 4.47
N LYS A 482 -40.62 17.15 4.03
CA LYS A 482 -41.76 16.25 4.27
C LYS A 482 -41.69 14.97 3.43
N HIS A 483 -41.01 15.00 2.28
CA HIS A 483 -40.92 13.89 1.32
C HIS A 483 -39.47 13.42 1.13
N GLN A 484 -38.65 13.52 2.18
CA GLN A 484 -37.24 13.12 2.17
C GLN A 484 -37.07 11.62 1.87
N ASP A 485 -38.09 10.80 2.11
CA ASP A 485 -38.14 9.38 1.75
C ASP A 485 -38.03 9.12 0.24
N ARG A 486 -38.33 10.13 -0.59
CA ARG A 486 -38.16 10.08 -2.05
C ARG A 486 -36.73 10.33 -2.51
N VAL A 487 -35.84 10.73 -1.60
CA VAL A 487 -34.40 10.84 -1.85
C VAL A 487 -33.78 9.48 -1.56
N VAL A 488 -33.52 8.70 -2.61
CA VAL A 488 -32.91 7.37 -2.49
C VAL A 488 -31.40 7.52 -2.61
N LEU A 489 -30.71 7.26 -1.51
CA LEU A 489 -29.25 7.18 -1.48
C LEU A 489 -28.83 5.70 -1.38
N PRO A 490 -27.83 5.25 -2.15
CA PRO A 490 -27.25 3.93 -1.99
C PRO A 490 -26.72 3.72 -0.56
N SER A 491 -26.68 2.47 -0.10
CA SER A 491 -26.04 2.13 1.16
C SER A 491 -24.55 2.51 1.11
N ARG A 492 -24.05 3.11 2.18
CA ARG A 492 -22.60 3.30 2.40
C ARG A 492 -22.00 1.95 2.82
N SER A 493 -21.82 1.04 1.87
CA SER A 493 -21.10 -0.23 2.05
C SER A 493 -19.60 0.02 1.97
#